data_AF-A0A1V6EI84-F1
#
_entry.id   AF-A0A1V6EI84-F1
#
_cell.length_a   1.000
_cell.length_b   1.000
_cell.length_c   1.000
_cell.angle_alpha   90.00
_cell.angle_beta   90.00
_cell.angle_gamma   90.00
#
_symmetry.space_group_name_H-M   'P 1'
#
loop_
_entity.id
_entity.type
_entity.pdbx_description
1 polymer ?
#
loop_
_entity_poly.entity_id
_entity_poly.type
_entity_poly.pdbx_seq_one_letter_code
_entity_poly.pdbx_strand_id
1 'polypeptide(L)'
;MLTCRGPSFASRVAASLLHAVGLPELVTDRQDDFERLAVELATQPARLASVKDKLARNRLSMPLFDTGLFTRHLEDAFVAMVERHRSGLAPDHLHVPRGLVAPLTTTSASAG
;
A
#
# COMPACT_ATOMS: atom_id res chain seq x y z
N MET A 1 4.93 -12.45 -8.98
CA MET A 1 4.71 -12.98 -7.62
C MET A 1 3.28 -13.47 -7.54
N LEU A 2 3.07 -14.65 -6.98
CA LEU A 2 1.78 -15.22 -6.60
C LEU A 2 1.85 -15.42 -5.07
N THR A 3 0.76 -15.21 -4.33
CA THR A 3 0.79 -15.33 -2.87
C THR A 3 -0.47 -15.98 -2.30
N CYS A 4 -0.31 -16.68 -1.19
CA CYS A 4 -1.40 -17.22 -0.37
C CYS A 4 -1.48 -16.39 0.92
N ARG A 5 -2.61 -15.71 1.12
CA ARG A 5 -2.83 -14.79 2.23
C ARG A 5 -3.07 -15.57 3.52
N GLY A 6 -2.31 -15.25 4.56
CA GLY A 6 -2.48 -15.82 5.89
C GLY A 6 -3.11 -14.84 6.91
N PRO A 7 -3.32 -15.31 8.16
CA PRO A 7 -3.94 -14.52 9.21
C PRO A 7 -2.98 -13.49 9.85
N SER A 8 -1.66 -13.61 9.64
CA SER A 8 -0.66 -12.72 10.23
C SER A 8 -0.40 -11.50 9.36
N PHE A 9 0.09 -10.40 9.96
CA PHE A 9 0.52 -9.22 9.21
C PHE A 9 1.57 -9.57 8.14
N ALA A 10 2.61 -10.31 8.53
CA ALA A 10 3.69 -10.69 7.63
C ALA A 10 3.17 -11.46 6.40
N SER A 11 2.18 -12.34 6.59
CA SER A 11 1.57 -13.10 5.50
C SER A 11 0.66 -12.27 4.57
N ARG A 12 0.31 -11.03 4.96
CA ARG A 12 -0.51 -10.12 4.15
C ARG A 12 0.32 -9.08 3.38
N VAL A 13 1.64 -9.02 3.58
CA VAL A 13 2.50 -8.04 2.90
C VAL A 13 2.44 -8.24 1.38
N ALA A 14 2.72 -9.45 0.91
CA ALA A 14 2.68 -9.76 -0.52
C ALA A 14 1.30 -9.50 -1.15
N ALA A 15 0.23 -9.81 -0.43
CA ALA A 15 -1.14 -9.52 -0.87
C ALA A 15 -1.37 -8.01 -0.98
N SER A 16 -0.96 -7.22 0.02
CA SER A 16 -1.06 -5.75 -0.01
C SER A 16 -0.35 -5.15 -1.22
N LEU A 17 0.87 -5.62 -1.53
CA LEU A 17 1.63 -5.17 -2.70
C LEU A 17 0.91 -5.49 -4.01
N LEU A 18 0.37 -6.71 -4.14
CA LEU A 18 -0.38 -7.12 -5.32
C LEU A 18 -1.66 -6.28 -5.51
N HIS A 19 -2.37 -5.98 -4.42
CA HIS A 19 -3.49 -5.05 -4.48
C HIS A 19 -3.05 -3.63 -4.90
N ALA A 20 -1.95 -3.13 -4.34
CA ALA A 20 -1.44 -1.79 -4.62
C ALA A 20 -0.95 -1.61 -6.07
N VAL A 21 -0.55 -2.68 -6.77
CA VAL A 21 -0.22 -2.68 -8.20
C VAL A 21 -1.37 -3.17 -9.09
N GLY A 22 -2.56 -3.38 -8.52
CA GLY A 22 -3.77 -3.74 -9.25
C GLY A 22 -3.82 -5.18 -9.76
N LEU A 23 -3.14 -6.13 -9.11
CA LEU A 23 -3.13 -7.56 -9.43
C LEU A 23 -3.76 -8.42 -8.31
N PRO A 24 -4.98 -8.12 -7.82
CA PRO A 24 -5.63 -8.92 -6.77
C PRO A 24 -5.88 -10.37 -7.19
N GLU A 25 -5.95 -10.66 -8.48
CA GLU A 25 -6.11 -12.02 -9.02
C GLU A 25 -4.93 -12.96 -8.73
N LEU A 26 -3.80 -12.43 -8.25
CA LEU A 26 -2.62 -13.20 -7.82
C LEU A 26 -2.56 -13.42 -6.30
N VAL A 27 -3.67 -13.16 -5.59
CA VAL A 27 -3.83 -13.41 -4.17
C VAL A 27 -4.82 -14.54 -3.98
N THR A 28 -4.41 -15.60 -3.29
CA THR A 28 -5.28 -16.72 -2.91
C THR A 28 -5.44 -16.78 -1.39
N ASP A 29 -6.45 -17.49 -0.90
CA ASP A 29 -6.70 -17.67 0.54
C ASP A 29 -6.49 -19.12 1.02
N ARG A 30 -6.27 -20.05 0.10
CA ARG A 30 -6.03 -21.47 0.37
C ARG A 30 -4.85 -21.99 -0.43
N GLN A 31 -4.17 -22.99 0.12
CA GLN A 31 -3.03 -23.65 -0.51
C GLN A 31 -3.43 -24.33 -1.84
N ASP A 32 -4.55 -25.05 -1.89
CA ASP A 32 -5.00 -25.71 -3.12
C ASP A 32 -5.27 -24.70 -4.26
N ASP A 33 -5.78 -23.52 -3.92
CA ASP A 33 -6.04 -22.45 -4.89
C ASP A 33 -4.75 -21.82 -5.39
N PHE A 34 -3.75 -21.68 -4.50
CA PHE A 34 -2.42 -21.23 -4.86
C PHE A 34 -1.78 -22.19 -5.87
N GLU A 35 -1.79 -23.49 -5.59
CA GLU A 35 -1.19 -24.50 -6.45
C GLU A 35 -1.88 -24.57 -7.81
N ARG A 36 -3.21 -24.57 -7.83
CA ARG A 36 -3.99 -24.53 -9.06
C ARG A 36 -3.64 -23.31 -9.91
N LEU A 37 -3.60 -22.12 -9.31
CA LEU A 37 -3.27 -20.89 -10.02
C LEU A 37 -1.81 -20.86 -10.50
N ALA A 38 -0.88 -21.40 -9.71
CA ALA A 38 0.52 -21.53 -10.10
C ALA A 38 0.68 -22.42 -11.35
N VAL A 39 0.04 -23.59 -11.35
CA VAL A 39 0.05 -24.50 -12.51
C VAL A 39 -0.61 -23.84 -13.71
N GLU A 40 -1.75 -23.16 -13.53
CA GLU A 40 -2.45 -22.48 -14.61
C GLU A 40 -1.57 -21.39 -15.27
N LEU A 41 -0.91 -20.56 -14.47
CA LEU A 41 0.01 -19.53 -14.98
C LEU A 41 1.23 -20.14 -15.67
N ALA A 42 1.72 -21.29 -15.21
CA ALA A 42 2.86 -21.97 -15.81
C ALA A 42 2.52 -22.67 -17.14
N THR A 43 1.28 -23.17 -17.27
CA THR A 43 0.83 -23.98 -18.41
C THR A 43 0.05 -23.20 -19.46
N GLN A 44 -0.39 -21.97 -19.15
CA GLN A 44 -1.13 -21.11 -20.05
C GLN A 44 -0.37 -19.81 -20.36
N PRO A 45 0.51 -19.81 -21.39
CA PRO A 45 1.35 -18.66 -21.72
C PRO A 45 0.56 -17.37 -21.97
N ALA A 46 -0.62 -17.46 -22.59
CA ALA A 46 -1.48 -16.30 -22.85
C ALA A 46 -1.97 -15.63 -21.56
N ARG A 47 -2.32 -16.43 -20.53
CA ARG A 47 -2.75 -15.90 -19.25
C ARG A 47 -1.60 -15.23 -18.51
N LEU A 48 -0.42 -15.85 -18.51
CA LEU A 48 0.78 -15.25 -17.93
C LEU A 48 1.18 -13.95 -18.65
N ALA A 49 1.07 -13.90 -19.98
CA ALA A 49 1.32 -12.71 -20.77
C ALA A 49 0.37 -11.57 -20.37
N SER A 50 -0.94 -11.84 -20.27
CA SER A 50 -1.93 -10.85 -19.84
C SER A 50 -1.62 -10.25 -18.46
N VAL A 51 -1.21 -11.09 -17.50
CA VAL A 51 -0.78 -10.63 -16.16
C VAL A 51 0.46 -9.73 -16.25
N LYS A 52 1.46 -10.13 -17.05
CA LYS A 52 2.69 -9.34 -17.26
C LYS A 52 2.39 -7.99 -17.91
N ASP A 53 1.50 -7.97 -18.90
CA ASP A 53 1.08 -6.74 -19.58
C ASP A 53 0.35 -5.81 -18.62
N LYS A 54 -0.54 -6.36 -17.78
CA LYS A 54 -1.23 -5.59 -16.75
C LYS A 54 -0.24 -5.00 -15.74
N LEU A 55 0.74 -5.78 -15.28
CA LEU A 55 1.81 -5.27 -14.42
C LEU A 55 2.61 -4.14 -15.11
N ALA A 56 2.97 -4.31 -16.38
CA ALA A 56 3.75 -3.31 -17.12
C ALA A 56 2.98 -1.97 -17.24
N ARG A 57 1.67 -2.01 -17.52
CA ARG A 57 0.80 -0.83 -17.55
C ARG A 57 0.65 -0.18 -16.18
N ASN A 58 0.50 -0.99 -15.13
CA ASN A 58 0.22 -0.51 -13.78
C ASN A 58 1.47 0.01 -13.07
N ARG A 59 2.67 -0.49 -13.39
CA ARG A 59 3.92 -0.18 -12.66
C ARG A 59 4.21 1.32 -12.54
N LEU A 60 3.88 2.09 -13.57
CA LEU A 60 4.16 3.54 -13.62
C LEU A 60 2.95 4.40 -13.24
N SER A 61 1.77 3.81 -13.11
CA SER A 61 0.51 4.54 -12.89
C SER A 61 -0.12 4.27 -11.52
N MET A 62 0.22 3.15 -10.89
CA MET A 62 -0.31 2.76 -9.59
C MET A 62 0.56 3.30 -8.44
N PRO A 63 -0.04 3.61 -7.27
CA PRO A 63 0.65 4.26 -6.16
C PRO A 63 1.82 3.48 -5.55
N LEU A 64 1.93 2.17 -5.83
CA LEU A 64 2.91 1.30 -5.17
C LEU A 64 4.35 1.82 -5.31
N PHE A 65 4.68 2.45 -6.44
CA PHE A 65 6.01 3.00 -6.72
C PHE A 65 6.06 4.53 -6.71
N ASP A 66 4.97 5.20 -6.29
CA ASP A 66 4.96 6.65 -6.10
C ASP A 66 5.51 6.99 -4.72
N THR A 67 6.84 7.05 -4.63
CA THR A 67 7.55 7.40 -3.40
C THR A 67 7.15 8.79 -2.90
N GLY A 68 6.87 9.74 -3.79
CA GLY A 68 6.48 11.09 -3.41
C GLY A 68 5.13 11.13 -2.70
N LEU A 69 4.15 10.39 -3.23
CA LEU A 69 2.84 10.22 -2.58
C LEU A 69 2.97 9.47 -1.25
N PHE A 70 3.80 8.42 -1.19
CA PHE A 70 4.06 7.69 0.05
C PHE A 70 4.65 8.62 1.13
N THR A 71 5.66 9.42 0.79
CA THR A 71 6.28 10.38 1.71
C THR A 71 5.27 11.39 2.23
N ARG A 72 4.43 11.98 1.36
CA ARG A 72 3.40 12.94 1.79
C ARG A 72 2.42 12.32 2.79
N HIS A 73 1.92 11.11 2.52
CA HIS A 73 1.04 10.42 3.47
C HIS A 73 1.72 10.13 4.81
N LEU A 74 3.03 9.86 4.81
CA LEU A 74 3.80 9.63 6.03
C LEU A 74 4.00 10.94 6.82
N GLU A 75 4.28 12.04 6.14
CA GLU A 75 4.37 13.38 6.74
C GLU A 75 3.03 13.79 7.37
N ASP A 76 1.92 13.60 6.65
CA ASP A 76 0.57 13.86 7.17
C ASP A 76 0.28 13.03 8.43
N ALA A 77 0.73 11.77 8.45
CA ALA A 77 0.61 10.90 9.63
C ALA A 77 1.38 11.48 10.82
N PHE A 78 2.62 11.92 10.62
CA PHE A 78 3.42 12.51 11.69
C PHE A 78 2.84 13.82 12.20
N VAL A 79 2.36 14.70 11.30
CA VAL A 79 1.67 15.93 11.70
C VAL A 79 0.48 15.61 12.60
N ALA A 80 -0.38 14.65 12.20
CA ALA A 80 -1.54 14.29 12.99
C ALA A 80 -1.19 13.64 14.35
N MET A 81 -0.11 12.84 14.41
CA MET A 81 0.41 12.29 15.68
C MET A 81 0.88 13.41 16.62
N VAL A 82 1.62 14.39 16.09
CA VAL A 82 2.15 15.52 16.87
C VAL A 82 1.03 16.42 17.38
N GLU A 83 0.05 16.76 16.53
CA GLU A 83 -1.08 17.62 16.93
C GLU A 83 -1.96 16.96 18.00
N ARG A 84 -2.20 15.65 17.89
CA ARG A 84 -2.88 14.88 18.94
C ARG A 84 -2.14 14.95 20.27
N HIS A 85 -0.82 14.75 20.24
CA HIS A 85 0.01 14.81 21.44
C HIS A 85 0.02 16.22 22.05
N ARG A 86 0.16 17.27 21.23
CA ARG A 86 0.11 18.69 21.67
C ARG A 86 -1.24 19.05 22.32
N SER A 87 -2.31 18.41 21.87
CA SER A 87 -3.66 18.56 22.45
C SER A 87 -3.86 17.80 23.76
N GLY A 88 -2.82 17.16 24.32
CA GLY A 88 -2.89 16.40 25.57
C GLY A 88 -3.66 15.08 25.48
N LEU A 89 -3.97 14.61 24.27
CA LEU A 89 -4.71 13.38 24.05
C LEU A 89 -3.77 12.17 24.09
N ALA A 90 -4.22 11.07 24.71
CA ALA A 90 -3.48 9.80 24.72
C ALA A 90 -3.39 9.18 23.31
N PRO A 91 -2.36 8.37 23.01
CA PRO A 91 -2.25 7.64 21.74
C PRO A 91 -3.50 6.82 21.43
N ASP A 92 -3.92 6.80 20.17
CA ASP A 92 -5.13 6.11 19.70
C ASP A 92 -5.00 5.82 18.20
N HIS A 93 -5.96 5.07 17.64
CA HIS A 93 -6.03 4.79 16.22
C HIS A 93 -6.07 6.09 15.41
N LEU A 94 -5.10 6.23 14.51
CA LEU A 94 -5.01 7.36 13.58
C LEU A 94 -5.39 6.89 12.17
N HIS A 95 -6.33 7.59 11.55
CA HIS A 95 -6.67 7.41 10.15
C HIS A 95 -6.24 8.63 9.35
N VAL A 96 -5.24 8.47 8.49
CA VAL A 96 -4.75 9.54 7.62
C VAL A 96 -5.60 9.55 6.34
N PRO A 97 -6.42 10.59 6.10
CA PRO A 97 -7.23 10.66 4.89
C PRO A 97 -6.33 10.79 3.67
N ARG A 98 -6.70 10.12 2.58
CA ARG A 98 -6.02 10.26 1.29
C ARG A 98 -6.34 11.65 0.72
N GLY A 99 -5.45 12.63 0.92
CA GLY A 99 -5.48 13.91 0.20
C GLY A 99 -5.55 15.21 1.01
N LEU A 100 -5.23 15.23 2.31
CA LEU A 100 -5.17 16.51 3.04
C LEU A 100 -3.77 17.11 3.00
N VAL A 101 -3.47 17.92 1.98
CA VAL A 101 -2.30 18.80 2.01
C VAL A 101 -2.59 19.94 2.99
N ALA A 102 -2.23 19.78 4.25
CA ALA A 102 -2.13 20.93 5.14
C ALA A 102 -0.75 21.59 4.92
N PRO A 103 -0.67 22.87 4.53
CA PRO A 103 0.61 23.54 4.43
C PRO A 103 1.26 23.60 5.82
N LEU A 104 2.52 23.16 5.90
CA LEU A 104 3.36 23.37 7.07
C LEU A 104 3.59 24.88 7.23
N THR A 105 2.71 25.57 7.96
CA THR A 105 2.99 26.94 8.39
C THR A 105 4.11 26.89 9.41
N THR A 106 5.31 27.24 8.98
CA THR A 106 6.44 27.50 9.87
C THR A 106 6.09 28.73 10.71
N THR A 107 5.65 28.52 11.94
CA THR A 107 5.53 29.61 12.92
C THR A 107 6.93 30.10 13.23
N SER A 108 7.32 31.22 12.63
CA SER A 108 8.47 32.01 13.06
C SER A 108 8.14 32.58 14.44
N ALA A 109 8.73 32.02 15.48
CA ALA A 109 8.75 32.66 16.80
C ALA A 109 9.64 33.91 16.71
N SER A 110 9.01 35.07 16.63
CA SER A 110 9.67 36.36 16.84
C SER A 110 10.01 36.49 18.33
N ALA A 111 11.30 36.61 18.62
CA ALA A 111 11.80 37.00 19.93
C ALA A 111 11.35 38.43 20.26
N GLY A 112 10.86 38.62 21.48
CA GLY A 112 10.59 39.90 22.14
C GLY A 112 10.77 39.71 23.63
#